data_AF-A0A1S2GZW9-F1
#
_entry.id   AF-A0A1S2GZW9-F1
#
_cell.length_a   1.000
_cell.length_b   1.000
_cell.length_c   1.000
_cell.angle_alpha   90.00
_cell.angle_beta   90.00
_cell.angle_gamma   90.00
#
_symmetry.space_group_name_H-M   'P 1'
#
loop_
_entity.id
_entity.type
_entity.pdbx_description
1 polymer ?
#
loop_
_entity_poly.entity_id
_entity_poly.type
_entity_poly.pdbx_seq_one_letter_code
_entity_poly.pdbx_strand_id
1 'polypeptide(L)'
;MTGTGRRHGGFDPVVAARLLDRVATLVAAGASPPRAWELVGAVRTGPDAGGAARLVSAHPDVRAVLEVAARTGAPVAPTLHSVAAALRRSAGADRAVVVALAGPRTSATVVLALPVVGMLLAAVGGVDTLGALTGAPLGRVSLAAATALVALGRWWSRRLVRAVEPDGRIPGVLLDVWAVALSGGGSWSGAGDAVRQTGLGGADDPVAQARLSETLTLARRAGVPAAALLRSAAEDLRDDAAADALAAAERLGVRLVVPLGVCVLPAFVLVGVVPVVVALLSSTVGDLT
;
A
#
# COMPACT_ATOMS: atom_id res chain seq x y z
N MET A 1 -15.99 7.00 -8.07
CA MET A 1 -16.86 5.94 -7.47
C MET A 1 -16.61 4.71 -8.32
N THR A 2 -16.02 3.61 -7.91
CA THR A 2 -16.06 2.83 -6.67
C THR A 2 -14.69 2.16 -6.45
N GLY A 3 -13.82 2.79 -5.67
CA GLY A 3 -12.61 2.15 -5.13
C GLY A 3 -12.97 1.34 -3.90
N THR A 4 -13.80 0.31 -4.07
CA THR A 4 -13.99 -0.71 -3.04
C THR A 4 -12.65 -1.39 -2.83
N GLY A 5 -12.06 -1.18 -1.65
CA GLY A 5 -10.92 -1.94 -1.19
C GLY A 5 -11.24 -3.42 -1.30
N ARG A 6 -10.74 -4.05 -2.36
CA ARG A 6 -10.66 -5.50 -2.44
C ARG A 6 -9.77 -5.89 -1.28
N ARG A 7 -10.36 -6.56 -0.30
CA ARG A 7 -9.63 -7.41 0.62
C ARG A 7 -8.71 -8.27 -0.24
N HIS A 8 -7.39 -8.20 -0.02
CA HIS A 8 -6.39 -9.03 -0.68
C HIS A 8 -6.65 -10.48 -0.26
N GLY A 9 -7.59 -11.15 -0.91
CA GLY A 9 -7.69 -12.59 -0.86
C GLY A 9 -6.51 -13.18 -1.62
N GLY A 10 -5.50 -13.66 -0.90
CA GLY A 10 -4.68 -14.80 -1.32
C GLY A 10 -3.23 -14.57 -1.74
N PHE A 11 -2.78 -13.34 -2.04
CA PHE A 11 -1.37 -13.11 -2.41
C PHE A 11 -0.56 -12.58 -1.22
N ASP A 12 0.31 -13.43 -0.67
CA ASP A 12 1.34 -13.05 0.29
C ASP A 12 2.69 -12.98 -0.43
N PRO A 13 3.32 -11.80 -0.58
CA PRO A 13 4.56 -11.64 -1.34
C PRO A 13 5.74 -12.40 -0.71
N VAL A 14 5.74 -12.59 0.61
CA VAL A 14 6.80 -13.33 1.32
C VAL A 14 6.62 -14.83 1.11
N VAL A 15 5.39 -15.32 1.03
CA VAL A 15 5.11 -16.71 0.64
C VAL A 15 5.48 -16.92 -0.84
N ALA A 16 5.06 -16.02 -1.74
CA ALA A 16 5.40 -16.10 -3.16
C ALA A 16 6.92 -16.11 -3.39
N ALA A 17 7.67 -15.22 -2.72
CA ALA A 17 9.12 -15.19 -2.79
C ALA A 17 9.79 -16.47 -2.27
N ARG A 18 9.23 -17.11 -1.25
CA ARG A 18 9.73 -18.41 -0.75
C ARG A 18 9.47 -19.54 -1.75
N LEU A 19 8.32 -19.53 -2.43
CA LEU A 19 8.01 -20.51 -3.46
C LEU A 19 8.94 -20.35 -4.67
N LEU A 20 9.12 -19.13 -5.14
CA LEU A 20 10.03 -18.80 -6.23
C LEU A 20 11.46 -19.27 -5.94
N ASP A 21 12.01 -18.99 -4.76
CA ASP A 21 13.35 -19.46 -4.37
C ASP A 21 13.45 -20.98 -4.41
N ARG A 22 12.49 -21.71 -3.82
CA ARG A 22 12.53 -23.18 -3.81
C ARG A 22 12.50 -23.75 -5.22
N VAL A 23 11.64 -23.23 -6.09
CA VAL A 23 11.60 -23.64 -7.50
C VAL A 23 12.93 -23.30 -8.18
N ALA A 24 13.47 -22.11 -7.93
CA ALA A 24 14.73 -21.67 -8.52
C ALA A 24 15.91 -22.56 -8.08
N THR A 25 15.97 -22.94 -6.80
CA THR A 25 16.98 -23.88 -6.27
C THR A 25 16.84 -25.26 -6.91
N LEU A 26 15.62 -25.79 -7.06
CA LEU A 26 15.38 -27.08 -7.72
C LEU A 26 15.77 -27.05 -9.20
N VAL A 27 15.41 -25.98 -9.91
CA VAL A 27 15.79 -25.80 -11.33
C VAL A 27 17.30 -25.65 -11.47
N ALA A 28 17.96 -24.91 -10.57
CA ALA A 28 19.42 -24.80 -10.54
C ALA A 28 20.10 -26.16 -10.25
N ALA A 29 19.45 -27.04 -9.48
CA ALA A 29 19.89 -28.40 -9.23
C ALA A 29 19.57 -29.38 -10.39
N GLY A 30 19.00 -28.91 -11.50
CA GLY A 30 18.74 -29.70 -12.71
C GLY A 30 17.30 -30.24 -12.84
N ALA A 31 16.38 -29.89 -11.94
CA ALA A 31 14.97 -30.24 -12.12
C ALA A 31 14.35 -29.44 -13.28
N SER A 32 13.47 -30.07 -14.07
CA SER A 32 12.70 -29.33 -15.06
C SER A 32 11.74 -28.35 -14.37
N PRO A 33 11.45 -27.17 -14.96
CA PRO A 33 10.56 -26.19 -14.34
C PRO A 33 9.19 -26.75 -13.93
N PRO A 34 8.48 -27.56 -14.76
CA PRO A 34 7.21 -28.16 -14.36
C PRO A 34 7.36 -29.07 -13.12
N ARG A 35 8.41 -29.90 -13.10
CA ARG A 35 8.67 -30.81 -11.98
C ARG A 35 9.02 -30.08 -10.69
N ALA A 36 9.76 -28.99 -10.78
CA ALA A 36 10.08 -28.15 -9.62
C ALA A 36 8.81 -27.53 -9.01
N TRP A 37 7.87 -27.05 -9.83
CA TRP A 37 6.57 -26.54 -9.36
C TRP A 37 5.71 -27.64 -8.72
N GLU A 38 5.69 -28.85 -9.27
CA GLU A 38 5.01 -30.01 -8.67
C GLU A 38 5.56 -30.34 -7.28
N LEU A 39 6.88 -30.45 -7.13
CA LEU A 39 7.52 -30.76 -5.85
C LEU A 39 7.21 -29.69 -4.79
N VAL A 40 7.25 -28.42 -5.18
CA VAL A 40 6.94 -27.30 -4.26
C VAL A 40 5.45 -27.25 -3.91
N GLY A 41 4.56 -27.55 -4.87
CA GLY A 41 3.11 -27.61 -4.65
C GLY A 41 2.70 -28.75 -3.71
N ALA A 42 3.29 -29.94 -3.90
CA ALA A 42 3.01 -31.12 -3.09
C ALA A 42 3.29 -30.89 -1.59
N VAL A 43 4.35 -30.12 -1.26
CA VAL A 43 4.72 -29.78 0.12
C VAL A 43 3.74 -28.81 0.79
N ARG A 44 2.98 -28.01 0.01
CA ARG A 44 2.17 -26.91 0.55
C ARG A 44 0.67 -27.22 0.61
N THR A 45 0.14 -27.99 -0.34
CA THR A 45 -1.32 -28.07 -0.58
C THR A 45 -1.85 -29.47 -0.88
N GLY A 46 -1.04 -30.54 -0.81
CA GLY A 46 -1.41 -31.82 -1.43
C GLY A 46 -1.21 -31.76 -2.96
N PRO A 47 -1.74 -32.71 -3.76
CA PRO A 47 -1.31 -33.01 -5.15
C PRO A 47 -1.54 -31.92 -6.22
N ASP A 48 -1.91 -30.70 -5.84
CA ASP A 48 -2.18 -29.60 -6.78
C ASP A 48 -0.93 -28.76 -7.12
N ALA A 49 -0.07 -29.33 -7.97
CA ALA A 49 1.10 -28.66 -8.55
C ALA A 49 0.80 -27.29 -9.18
N GLY A 50 -0.37 -27.16 -9.82
CA GLY A 50 -0.80 -25.92 -10.48
C GLY A 50 -1.17 -24.78 -9.52
N GLY A 51 -1.40 -25.06 -8.23
CA GLY A 51 -1.78 -24.05 -7.25
C GLY A 51 -0.66 -23.06 -6.94
N ALA A 52 0.57 -23.55 -6.79
CA ALA A 52 1.73 -22.72 -6.44
C ALA A 52 2.11 -21.75 -7.58
N ALA A 53 2.17 -22.25 -8.82
CA ALA A 53 2.46 -21.43 -9.99
C ALA A 53 1.38 -20.36 -10.22
N ARG A 54 0.09 -20.75 -10.16
CA ARG A 54 -1.04 -19.81 -10.31
C ARG A 54 -1.09 -18.73 -9.25
N LEU A 55 -0.77 -19.07 -8.00
CA LEU A 55 -0.72 -18.11 -6.90
C LEU A 55 0.38 -17.06 -7.12
N VAL A 56 1.55 -17.49 -7.57
CA VAL A 56 2.68 -16.59 -7.84
C VAL A 56 2.40 -15.70 -9.07
N SER A 57 1.83 -16.27 -10.14
CA SER A 57 1.49 -15.54 -11.36
C SER A 57 0.23 -14.67 -11.25
N ALA A 58 -0.47 -14.70 -10.11
CA ALA A 58 -1.59 -13.79 -9.86
C ALA A 58 -1.13 -12.33 -9.73
N HIS A 59 0.13 -12.10 -9.35
CA HIS A 59 0.70 -10.77 -9.25
C HIS A 59 1.10 -10.24 -10.64
N PRO A 60 0.65 -9.04 -11.06
CA PRO A 60 0.87 -8.54 -12.41
C PRO A 60 2.36 -8.40 -12.76
N ASP A 61 3.17 -7.89 -11.83
CA ASP A 61 4.61 -7.68 -12.02
C ASP A 61 5.37 -9.00 -12.19
N VAL A 62 5.05 -10.00 -11.35
CA VAL A 62 5.64 -11.33 -11.43
C VAL A 62 5.26 -12.01 -12.73
N ARG A 63 3.97 -11.95 -13.09
CA ARG A 63 3.47 -12.50 -14.35
C ARG A 63 4.20 -11.89 -15.55
N ALA A 64 4.37 -10.58 -15.58
CA ALA A 64 5.04 -9.93 -16.69
C ALA A 64 6.52 -10.33 -16.82
N VAL A 65 7.26 -10.45 -15.71
CA VAL A 65 8.64 -10.95 -15.72
C VAL A 65 8.70 -12.40 -16.26
N LEU A 66 7.81 -13.28 -15.78
CA LEU A 66 7.77 -14.67 -16.22
C LEU A 66 7.34 -14.82 -17.68
N GLU A 67 6.37 -14.02 -18.15
CA GLU A 67 5.95 -13.99 -19.54
C GLU A 67 7.07 -13.53 -20.48
N VAL A 68 7.89 -12.57 -20.05
CA VAL A 68 9.06 -12.13 -20.84
C VAL A 68 10.15 -13.18 -20.82
N ALA A 69 10.46 -13.78 -19.67
CA ALA A 69 11.42 -14.86 -19.57
C ALA A 69 11.07 -16.05 -20.48
N ALA A 70 9.79 -16.43 -20.51
CA ALA A 70 9.29 -17.50 -21.37
C ALA A 70 9.41 -17.14 -22.87
N ARG A 71 9.19 -15.87 -23.23
CA ARG A 71 9.28 -15.39 -24.62
C ARG A 71 10.72 -15.24 -25.11
N THR A 72 11.63 -14.78 -24.25
CA THR A 72 13.02 -14.52 -24.64
C THR A 72 13.96 -15.69 -24.36
N GLY A 73 13.50 -16.73 -23.67
CA GLY A 73 14.35 -17.86 -23.26
C GLY A 73 15.34 -17.50 -22.16
N ALA A 74 15.03 -16.49 -21.33
CA ALA A 74 15.88 -16.08 -20.23
C ALA A 74 16.11 -17.23 -19.22
N PRO A 75 17.29 -17.32 -18.60
CA PRO A 75 17.62 -18.41 -17.69
C PRO A 75 16.68 -18.39 -16.47
N VAL A 76 15.87 -19.46 -16.35
CA VAL A 76 14.75 -19.55 -15.40
C VAL A 76 15.20 -19.38 -13.94
N ALA A 77 16.24 -20.09 -13.50
CA ALA A 77 16.67 -20.05 -12.11
C ALA A 77 17.15 -18.65 -11.64
N PRO A 78 18.02 -17.94 -12.38
CA PRO A 78 18.35 -16.53 -12.08
C PRO A 78 17.13 -15.60 -12.08
N THR A 79 16.21 -15.75 -13.03
CA THR A 79 14.99 -14.92 -13.10
C THR A 79 14.08 -15.14 -11.90
N LEU A 80 13.89 -16.39 -11.47
CA LEU A 80 13.07 -16.69 -10.29
C LEU A 80 13.71 -16.12 -9.01
N HIS A 81 15.04 -16.21 -8.86
CA HIS A 81 15.75 -15.58 -7.73
C HIS A 81 15.61 -14.06 -7.74
N SER A 82 15.73 -13.41 -8.91
CA SER A 82 15.61 -11.94 -8.98
C SER A 82 14.21 -11.46 -8.61
N VAL A 83 13.17 -12.15 -9.08
CA VAL A 83 11.78 -11.83 -8.70
C VAL A 83 11.54 -12.10 -7.21
N ALA A 84 12.07 -13.19 -6.66
CA ALA A 84 11.95 -13.49 -5.24
C ALA A 84 12.63 -12.41 -4.37
N ALA A 85 13.82 -11.95 -4.76
CA ALA A 85 14.53 -10.87 -4.10
C ALA A 85 13.75 -9.56 -4.16
N ALA A 86 13.22 -9.20 -5.34
CA ALA A 86 12.42 -8.00 -5.53
C ALA A 86 11.14 -8.00 -4.67
N LEU A 87 10.42 -9.13 -4.60
CA LEU A 87 9.26 -9.32 -3.74
C LEU A 87 9.60 -9.19 -2.26
N ARG A 88 10.73 -9.75 -1.80
CA ARG A 88 11.16 -9.63 -0.40
C ARG A 88 11.48 -8.20 -0.02
N ARG A 89 12.18 -7.47 -0.90
CA ARG A 89 12.53 -6.06 -0.67
C ARG A 89 11.29 -5.17 -0.64
N SER A 90 10.41 -5.30 -1.64
CA SER A 90 9.13 -4.58 -1.66
C SER A 90 8.28 -4.91 -0.42
N ALA A 91 8.11 -6.18 -0.06
CA ALA A 91 7.36 -6.56 1.14
C ALA A 91 8.02 -6.08 2.45
N GLY A 92 9.34 -5.90 2.47
CA GLY A 92 10.07 -5.34 3.59
C GLY A 92 9.82 -3.83 3.74
N ALA A 93 9.90 -3.10 2.64
CA ALA A 93 9.59 -1.67 2.57
C ALA A 93 8.13 -1.40 2.98
N ASP A 94 7.17 -2.17 2.43
CA ASP A 94 5.75 -2.06 2.76
C ASP A 94 5.50 -2.26 4.26
N ARG A 95 6.16 -3.26 4.86
CA ARG A 95 6.08 -3.52 6.31
C ARG A 95 6.65 -2.35 7.10
N ALA A 96 7.77 -1.77 6.67
CA ALA A 96 8.36 -0.62 7.35
C ALA A 96 7.42 0.60 7.32
N VAL A 97 6.74 0.86 6.19
CA VAL A 97 5.71 1.90 6.08
C VAL A 97 4.53 1.60 7.01
N VAL A 98 4.02 0.37 7.03
CA VAL A 98 2.91 -0.02 7.93
C VAL A 98 3.28 0.18 9.40
N VAL A 99 4.51 -0.16 9.79
CA VAL A 99 5.02 0.06 11.15
C VAL A 99 5.14 1.55 11.46
N ALA A 100 5.71 2.36 10.55
CA ALA A 100 5.81 3.81 10.73
C ALA A 100 4.44 4.49 10.89
N LEU A 101 3.42 3.97 10.19
CA LEU A 101 2.04 4.46 10.27
C LEU A 101 1.27 4.02 11.52
N ALA A 102 1.79 3.05 12.29
CA ALA A 102 1.10 2.52 13.47
C ALA A 102 0.95 3.56 14.60
N GLY A 103 2.00 4.36 14.84
CA GLY A 103 1.99 5.44 15.85
C GLY A 103 0.93 6.51 15.53
N PRO A 104 0.97 7.16 14.36
CA PRO A 104 -0.03 8.16 13.99
C PRO A 104 -1.47 7.62 13.96
N ARG A 105 -1.68 6.37 13.50
CA ARG A 105 -3.03 5.76 13.47
C ARG A 105 -3.59 5.49 14.87
N THR A 106 -2.78 5.01 15.81
CA THR A 106 -3.23 4.71 17.17
C THR A 106 -3.65 5.98 17.90
N SER A 107 -2.81 7.02 17.88
CA SER A 107 -3.13 8.33 18.50
C SER A 107 -4.39 8.97 17.89
N ALA A 108 -4.53 8.95 16.56
CA ALA A 108 -5.71 9.48 15.90
C ALA A 108 -6.99 8.69 16.27
N THR A 109 -6.90 7.37 16.39
CA THR A 109 -8.04 6.52 16.77
C THR A 109 -8.50 6.81 18.20
N VAL A 110 -7.57 7.01 19.15
CA VAL A 110 -7.89 7.37 20.54
C VAL A 110 -8.62 8.72 20.59
N VAL A 111 -8.10 9.74 19.92
CA VAL A 111 -8.75 11.07 19.92
C VAL A 111 -10.09 11.05 19.20
N LEU A 112 -10.23 10.29 18.11
CA LEU A 112 -11.51 10.10 17.42
C LEU A 112 -12.50 9.24 18.20
N ALA A 113 -12.07 8.50 19.23
CA ALA A 113 -12.93 7.77 20.15
C ALA A 113 -13.41 8.63 21.33
N LEU A 114 -12.70 9.72 21.66
CA LEU A 114 -13.00 10.60 22.80
C LEU A 114 -14.44 11.15 22.79
N PRO A 115 -15.04 11.61 21.66
CA PRO A 115 -16.42 12.07 21.66
C PRO A 115 -17.43 10.97 21.99
N VAL A 116 -17.16 9.74 21.57
CA VAL A 116 -18.03 8.58 21.87
C VAL A 116 -17.95 8.24 23.35
N VAL A 117 -16.74 8.26 23.93
CA VAL A 117 -16.53 8.06 25.37
C VAL A 117 -17.22 9.17 26.17
N GLY A 118 -17.10 10.43 25.75
CA GLY A 118 -17.77 11.57 26.40
C GLY A 118 -19.29 11.44 26.37
N MET A 119 -19.86 11.01 25.24
CA MET A 119 -21.30 10.75 25.11
C MET A 119 -21.77 9.58 26.01
N LEU A 120 -20.93 8.56 26.18
CA LEU A 120 -21.21 7.41 27.04
C LEU A 120 -21.14 7.80 28.53
N LEU A 121 -20.15 8.59 28.93
CA LEU A 121 -20.03 9.14 30.29
C LEU A 121 -21.19 10.08 30.64
N ALA A 122 -21.61 10.94 29.71
CA ALA A 122 -22.76 11.83 29.89
C ALA A 122 -24.07 11.04 30.09
N ALA A 123 -24.25 9.92 29.38
CA ALA A 123 -25.41 9.04 29.55
C ALA A 123 -25.41 8.32 30.91
N VAL A 124 -24.23 7.89 31.40
CA VAL A 124 -24.11 7.24 32.72
C VAL A 124 -24.36 8.22 33.87
N GLY A 125 -24.04 9.51 33.69
CA GLY A 125 -24.25 10.56 34.70
C GLY A 125 -25.71 10.93 34.99
N GLY A 126 -26.70 10.29 34.34
CA GLY A 126 -28.12 10.53 34.59
C GLY A 126 -28.66 11.86 34.06
N VAL A 127 -27.87 12.58 33.26
CA VAL A 127 -28.36 13.72 32.48
C VAL A 127 -29.30 13.16 31.42
N ASP A 128 -30.52 13.68 31.30
CA ASP A 128 -31.49 13.27 30.28
C ASP A 128 -31.13 13.87 28.91
N THR A 129 -29.87 13.68 28.51
CA THR A 129 -29.22 14.22 27.32
C THR A 129 -29.91 13.69 26.07
N LEU A 130 -30.36 12.43 26.08
CA LEU A 130 -31.12 11.84 24.97
C LEU A 130 -32.47 12.54 24.80
N GLY A 131 -33.22 12.77 25.88
CA GLY A 131 -34.49 13.50 25.84
C GLY A 131 -34.35 14.96 25.39
N ALA A 132 -33.33 15.67 25.90
CA ALA A 132 -33.05 17.06 25.54
C ALA A 132 -32.51 17.22 24.09
N LEU A 133 -31.70 16.27 23.60
CA LEU A 133 -31.18 16.31 22.22
C LEU A 133 -32.21 15.90 21.17
N THR A 134 -33.10 14.93 21.46
CA THR A 134 -34.11 14.49 20.48
C THR A 134 -35.39 15.32 20.53
N GLY A 135 -35.72 15.90 21.69
CA GLY A 135 -36.95 16.67 21.89
C GLY A 135 -36.91 18.10 21.31
N ALA A 136 -35.75 18.77 21.31
CA ALA A 136 -35.62 20.14 20.80
C ALA A 136 -35.01 20.20 19.39
N PRO A 137 -35.49 21.07 18.48
CA PRO A 137 -34.91 21.21 17.13
C PRO A 137 -33.43 21.64 17.17
N LEU A 138 -33.01 22.43 18.17
CA LEU A 138 -31.59 22.78 18.37
C LEU A 138 -30.71 21.56 18.73
N GLY A 139 -31.24 20.60 19.47
CA GLY A 139 -30.52 19.38 19.85
C GLY A 139 -30.17 18.49 18.64
N ARG A 140 -31.13 18.33 17.72
CA ARG A 140 -30.92 17.58 16.47
C ARG A 140 -29.90 18.23 15.55
N VAL A 141 -29.87 19.56 15.47
CA VAL A 141 -28.87 20.30 14.68
C VAL A 141 -27.47 20.11 15.25
N SER A 142 -27.32 20.18 16.59
CA SER A 142 -26.06 19.90 17.29
C SER A 142 -25.56 18.47 17.03
N LEU A 143 -26.43 17.46 17.16
CA LEU A 143 -26.07 16.07 16.91
C LEU A 143 -25.65 15.82 15.45
N ALA A 144 -26.39 16.40 14.50
CA ALA A 144 -26.07 16.31 13.08
C ALA A 144 -24.72 16.98 12.77
N ALA A 145 -24.46 18.16 13.34
CA ALA A 145 -23.19 18.86 13.20
C ALA A 145 -22.00 18.07 13.77
N ALA A 146 -22.14 17.50 14.97
CA ALA A 146 -21.12 16.66 15.59
C ALA A 146 -20.83 15.40 14.75
N THR A 147 -21.89 14.73 14.26
CA THR A 147 -21.76 13.53 13.40
C THR A 147 -21.08 13.86 12.08
N ALA A 148 -21.43 14.99 11.46
CA ALA A 148 -20.81 15.47 10.22
C ALA A 148 -19.31 15.78 10.41
N LEU A 149 -18.95 16.47 11.49
CA LEU A 149 -17.55 16.76 11.84
C LEU A 149 -16.72 15.48 12.04
N VAL A 150 -17.26 14.49 12.76
CA VAL A 150 -16.59 13.19 12.97
C VAL A 150 -16.46 12.40 11.66
N ALA A 151 -17.50 12.39 10.82
CA ALA A 151 -17.46 11.74 9.51
C ALA A 151 -16.42 12.40 8.59
N LEU A 152 -16.34 13.73 8.59
CA LEU A 152 -15.35 14.49 7.83
C LEU A 152 -13.92 14.19 8.31
N GLY A 153 -13.69 14.18 9.64
CA GLY A 153 -12.39 13.82 10.22
C GLY A 153 -11.96 12.39 9.85
N ARG A 154 -12.87 11.42 9.92
CA ARG A 154 -12.60 10.03 9.49
C ARG A 154 -12.35 9.92 7.99
N TRP A 155 -13.10 10.65 7.17
CA TRP A 155 -12.92 10.67 5.72
C TRP A 155 -11.56 11.28 5.34
N TRP A 156 -11.20 12.41 5.94
CA TRP A 156 -9.94 13.10 5.68
C TRP A 156 -8.74 12.25 6.13
N SER A 157 -8.80 11.69 7.34
CA SER A 157 -7.75 10.77 7.85
C SER A 157 -7.59 9.55 6.94
N ARG A 158 -8.70 8.89 6.53
CA ARG A 158 -8.65 7.76 5.58
C ARG A 158 -8.06 8.17 4.24
N ARG A 159 -8.39 9.37 3.74
CA ARG A 159 -7.86 9.86 2.46
C ARG A 159 -6.35 10.10 2.53
N LEU A 160 -5.87 10.71 3.61
CA LEU A 160 -4.43 10.97 3.81
C LEU A 160 -3.64 9.66 3.96
N VAL A 161 -4.19 8.69 4.70
CA VAL A 161 -3.58 7.36 4.88
C VAL A 161 -3.53 6.57 3.57
N ARG A 162 -4.63 6.55 2.79
CA ARG A 162 -4.66 5.86 1.49
C ARG A 162 -3.65 6.42 0.49
N ALA A 163 -3.21 7.67 0.65
CA ALA A 163 -2.21 8.27 -0.22
C ALA A 163 -0.78 7.76 0.03
N VAL A 164 -0.54 7.11 1.18
CA VAL A 164 0.78 6.57 1.59
C VAL A 164 0.75 5.04 1.68
N GLU A 165 -0.44 4.43 1.54
CA GLU A 165 -0.59 2.98 1.61
C GLU A 165 0.05 2.34 0.36
N PRO A 166 0.95 1.35 0.52
CA PRO A 166 1.60 0.71 -0.61
C PRO A 166 0.59 0.11 -1.60
N ASP A 167 0.84 0.28 -2.90
CA ASP A 167 -0.03 -0.23 -3.97
C ASP A 167 0.24 -1.71 -4.31
N GLY A 168 1.22 -2.31 -3.63
CA GLY A 168 1.65 -3.69 -3.80
C GLY A 168 2.51 -3.93 -5.04
N ARG A 169 2.84 -2.90 -5.81
CA ARG A 169 3.73 -3.06 -6.98
C ARG A 169 5.19 -3.09 -6.59
N ILE A 170 5.99 -3.72 -7.45
CA ILE A 170 7.44 -3.80 -7.31
C ILE A 170 8.05 -2.57 -8.01
N PRO A 171 8.65 -1.62 -7.28
CA PRO A 171 9.37 -0.51 -7.90
C PRO A 171 10.51 -1.05 -8.78
N GLY A 172 10.76 -0.40 -9.91
CA GLY A 172 11.83 -0.81 -10.84
C GLY A 172 11.55 -2.10 -11.63
N VAL A 173 10.34 -2.69 -11.56
CA VAL A 173 10.00 -3.93 -12.31
C VAL A 173 10.25 -3.80 -13.81
N LEU A 174 10.03 -2.61 -14.38
CA LEU A 174 10.31 -2.35 -15.79
C LEU A 174 11.76 -2.67 -16.17
N LEU A 175 12.71 -2.26 -15.31
CA LEU A 175 14.14 -2.49 -15.52
C LEU A 175 14.49 -3.97 -15.35
N ASP A 176 13.88 -4.66 -14.38
CA ASP A 176 14.04 -6.12 -14.23
C ASP A 176 13.56 -6.88 -15.47
N VAL A 177 12.39 -6.52 -16.01
CA VAL A 177 11.82 -7.15 -17.20
C VAL A 177 12.74 -6.95 -18.41
N TRP A 178 13.31 -5.76 -18.57
CA TRP A 178 14.33 -5.50 -19.58
C TRP A 178 15.61 -6.30 -19.35
N ALA A 179 16.10 -6.39 -18.12
CA ALA A 179 17.28 -7.17 -17.79
C ALA A 179 17.07 -8.67 -18.08
N VAL A 180 15.87 -9.19 -17.79
CA VAL A 180 15.44 -10.55 -18.11
C VAL A 180 15.36 -10.75 -19.61
N ALA A 181 14.74 -9.82 -20.34
CA ALA A 181 14.63 -9.89 -21.80
C ALA A 181 16.01 -9.98 -22.47
N LEU A 182 16.95 -9.11 -22.07
CA LEU A 182 18.32 -9.08 -22.58
C LEU A 182 19.15 -10.30 -22.17
N SER A 183 18.83 -10.93 -21.03
CA SER A 183 19.52 -12.15 -20.59
C SER A 183 19.14 -13.39 -21.42
N GLY A 184 18.07 -13.32 -22.22
CA GLY A 184 17.66 -14.39 -23.15
C GLY A 184 18.50 -14.49 -24.43
N GLY A 185 19.46 -13.60 -24.65
CA GLY A 185 20.36 -13.64 -25.81
C GLY A 185 19.75 -13.12 -27.12
N GLY A 186 18.53 -12.57 -27.08
CA GLY A 186 17.89 -11.93 -28.22
C GLY A 186 18.48 -10.56 -28.59
N SER A 187 17.99 -9.97 -29.68
CA SER A 187 18.36 -8.60 -30.08
C SER A 187 17.74 -7.55 -29.14
N TRP A 188 18.32 -6.34 -29.11
CA TRP A 188 17.79 -5.22 -28.32
C TRP A 188 16.38 -4.80 -28.74
N SER A 189 16.07 -4.87 -30.04
CA SER A 189 14.72 -4.61 -30.55
C SER A 189 13.74 -5.70 -30.10
N GLY A 190 14.12 -6.97 -30.23
CA GLY A 190 13.29 -8.09 -29.77
C GLY A 190 13.02 -8.07 -28.27
N ALA A 191 14.03 -7.69 -27.47
CA ALA A 191 13.86 -7.46 -26.03
C ALA A 191 12.83 -6.35 -25.75
N GLY A 192 12.95 -5.21 -26.45
CA GLY A 192 11.99 -4.11 -26.33
C GLY A 192 10.57 -4.50 -26.76
N ASP A 193 10.43 -5.31 -27.80
CA ASP A 193 9.13 -5.79 -28.28
C ASP A 193 8.47 -6.72 -27.25
N ALA A 194 9.25 -7.63 -26.66
CA ALA A 194 8.79 -8.52 -25.59
C ALA A 194 8.32 -7.74 -24.35
N VAL A 195 9.07 -6.71 -23.93
CA VAL A 195 8.67 -5.85 -22.80
C VAL A 195 7.39 -5.07 -23.13
N ARG A 196 7.28 -4.44 -24.31
CA ARG A 196 6.09 -3.65 -24.68
C ARG A 196 4.80 -4.48 -24.66
N GLN A 197 4.87 -5.76 -25.04
CA GLN A 197 3.71 -6.65 -25.02
C GLN A 197 3.21 -7.01 -23.61
N THR A 198 3.99 -6.76 -22.56
CA THR A 198 3.51 -6.93 -21.17
C THR A 198 2.57 -5.80 -20.72
N GLY A 199 2.60 -4.67 -21.42
CA GLY A 199 1.95 -3.43 -20.98
C GLY A 199 2.64 -2.75 -19.79
N LEU A 200 3.75 -3.29 -19.28
CA LEU A 200 4.58 -2.60 -18.28
C LEU A 200 5.36 -1.47 -18.94
N GLY A 201 5.45 -0.35 -18.23
CA GLY A 201 6.23 0.80 -18.70
C GLY A 201 5.54 1.66 -19.76
N GLY A 202 4.20 1.62 -19.83
CA GLY A 202 3.42 2.70 -20.47
C GLY A 202 3.57 4.04 -19.72
N ALA A 203 2.78 5.05 -20.06
CA ALA A 203 2.88 6.43 -19.51
C ALA A 203 2.75 6.58 -17.97
N ASP A 204 2.59 5.47 -17.24
CA ASP A 204 2.27 5.41 -15.82
C ASP A 204 3.48 5.45 -14.87
N ASP A 205 4.73 5.44 -15.38
CA ASP A 205 5.95 5.53 -14.53
C ASP A 205 7.13 6.27 -15.23
N PRO A 206 7.04 7.60 -15.34
CA PRO A 206 8.05 8.40 -16.04
C PRO A 206 9.45 8.29 -15.42
N VAL A 207 9.55 8.01 -14.12
CA VAL A 207 10.83 7.87 -13.42
C VAL A 207 11.52 6.57 -13.86
N ALA A 208 10.80 5.44 -13.87
CA ALA A 208 11.37 4.18 -14.36
C ALA A 208 11.75 4.27 -15.85
N GLN A 209 10.96 4.97 -16.67
CA GLN A 209 11.31 5.17 -18.09
C GLN A 209 12.56 6.04 -18.27
N ALA A 210 12.69 7.13 -17.50
CA ALA A 210 13.88 7.95 -17.51
C ALA A 210 15.13 7.12 -17.13
N ARG A 211 15.08 6.40 -16.00
CA ARG A 211 16.17 5.53 -15.55
C ARG A 211 16.51 4.42 -16.53
N LEU A 212 15.51 3.79 -17.14
CA LEU A 212 15.70 2.81 -18.21
C LEU A 212 16.48 3.43 -19.39
N SER A 213 16.02 4.58 -19.89
CA SER A 213 16.65 5.23 -21.04
C SER A 213 18.09 5.68 -20.75
N GLU A 214 18.34 6.21 -19.56
CA GLU A 214 19.65 6.60 -19.05
C GLU A 214 20.59 5.38 -18.99
N THR A 215 20.13 4.29 -18.35
CA THR A 215 20.91 3.07 -18.16
C THR A 215 21.25 2.38 -19.50
N LEU A 216 20.28 2.28 -20.41
CA LEU A 216 20.51 1.71 -21.74
C LEU A 216 21.47 2.57 -22.59
N THR A 217 21.38 3.89 -22.47
CA THR A 217 22.28 4.82 -23.16
C THR A 217 23.71 4.69 -22.62
N LEU A 218 23.86 4.61 -21.30
CA LEU A 218 25.15 4.40 -20.65
C LEU A 218 25.76 3.06 -21.07
N ALA A 219 25.00 1.96 -20.98
CA ALA A 219 25.48 0.63 -21.36
C ALA A 219 25.95 0.61 -22.82
N ARG A 220 25.21 1.26 -23.73
CA ARG A 220 25.57 1.37 -25.14
C ARG A 220 26.84 2.18 -25.37
N ARG A 221 27.02 3.30 -24.67
CA ARG A 221 28.22 4.14 -24.77
C ARG A 221 29.46 3.47 -24.17
N ALA A 222 29.29 2.71 -23.10
CA ALA A 222 30.37 2.02 -22.41
C ALA A 222 30.71 0.64 -23.01
N GLY A 223 29.84 0.09 -23.88
CA GLY A 223 30.05 -1.23 -24.47
C GLY A 223 29.92 -2.40 -23.48
N VAL A 224 29.18 -2.21 -22.38
CA VAL A 224 29.03 -3.21 -21.32
C VAL A 224 27.65 -3.89 -21.34
N PRO A 225 27.51 -5.10 -20.76
CA PRO A 225 26.22 -5.79 -20.70
C PRO A 225 25.16 -4.98 -19.92
N ALA A 226 24.12 -4.52 -20.63
CA ALA A 226 23.06 -3.68 -20.06
C ALA A 226 22.26 -4.37 -18.95
N ALA A 227 22.11 -5.71 -18.98
CA ALA A 227 21.32 -6.45 -18.00
C ALA A 227 21.83 -6.28 -16.56
N ALA A 228 23.15 -6.16 -16.34
CA ALA A 228 23.70 -5.96 -15.00
C ALA A 228 23.43 -4.55 -14.48
N LEU A 229 23.62 -3.53 -15.32
CA LEU A 229 23.33 -2.14 -14.99
C LEU A 229 21.84 -1.91 -14.72
N LEU A 230 20.97 -2.54 -15.51
CA LEU A 230 19.51 -2.47 -15.30
C LEU A 230 19.08 -3.09 -13.98
N ARG A 231 19.68 -4.22 -13.58
CA ARG A 231 19.41 -4.81 -12.27
C ARG A 231 19.82 -3.84 -11.16
N SER A 232 21.04 -3.29 -11.22
CA SER A 232 21.51 -2.29 -10.25
C SER A 232 20.58 -1.07 -10.18
N ALA A 233 20.22 -0.48 -11.32
CA ALA A 233 19.31 0.67 -11.34
C ALA A 233 17.89 0.32 -10.86
N ALA A 234 17.43 -0.93 -11.04
CA ALA A 234 16.19 -1.41 -10.44
C ALA A 234 16.32 -1.56 -8.91
N GLU A 235 17.51 -1.90 -8.40
CA GLU A 235 17.80 -1.91 -6.97
C GLU A 235 17.73 -0.49 -6.39
N ASP A 236 18.38 0.47 -7.04
CA ASP A 236 18.38 1.87 -6.65
C ASP A 236 16.96 2.45 -6.62
N LEU A 237 16.15 2.17 -7.65
CA LEU A 237 14.75 2.60 -7.70
C LEU A 237 13.90 2.06 -6.55
N ARG A 238 14.21 0.85 -6.04
CA ARG A 238 13.50 0.28 -4.89
C ARG A 238 13.92 0.92 -3.60
N ASP A 239 15.20 1.21 -3.46
CA ASP A 239 15.74 1.84 -2.25
C ASP A 239 15.26 3.30 -2.17
N ASP A 240 15.25 4.02 -3.30
CA ASP A 240 14.64 5.35 -3.42
C ASP A 240 13.14 5.32 -3.09
N ALA A 241 12.38 4.40 -3.69
CA ALA A 241 10.95 4.27 -3.42
C ALA A 241 10.65 3.91 -1.96
N ALA A 242 11.47 3.06 -1.32
CA ALA A 242 11.34 2.72 0.09
C ALA A 242 11.62 3.94 0.98
N ALA A 243 12.66 4.71 0.68
CA ALA A 243 12.99 5.94 1.40
C ALA A 243 11.88 6.99 1.27
N ASP A 244 11.38 7.21 0.05
CA ASP A 244 10.28 8.14 -0.22
C ASP A 244 8.99 7.74 0.49
N ALA A 245 8.65 6.45 0.48
CA ALA A 245 7.47 5.93 1.16
C ALA A 245 7.56 6.09 2.68
N LEU A 246 8.73 5.84 3.28
CA LEU A 246 8.97 6.08 4.70
C LEU A 246 8.89 7.57 5.06
N ALA A 247 9.54 8.45 4.27
CA ALA A 247 9.45 9.89 4.47
C ALA A 247 8.00 10.40 4.34
N ALA A 248 7.23 9.85 3.40
CA ALA A 248 5.81 10.15 3.25
C ALA A 248 4.99 9.70 4.48
N ALA A 249 5.31 8.53 5.05
CA ALA A 249 4.67 8.01 6.26
C ALA A 249 4.95 8.89 7.50
N GLU A 250 6.19 9.39 7.64
CA GLU A 250 6.55 10.31 8.74
C GLU A 250 5.85 11.67 8.59
N ARG A 251 5.86 12.26 7.38
CA ARG A 251 5.16 13.53 7.10
C ARG A 251 3.66 13.41 7.30
N LEU A 252 3.09 12.22 7.09
CA LEU A 252 1.68 11.95 7.37
C LEU A 252 1.35 12.15 8.84
N GLY A 253 2.24 11.77 9.76
CA GLY A 253 2.07 11.98 11.20
C GLY A 253 1.81 13.45 11.54
N VAL A 254 2.58 14.37 10.95
CA VAL A 254 2.39 15.82 11.11
C VAL A 254 1.10 16.29 10.45
N ARG A 255 0.83 15.83 9.21
CA ARG A 255 -0.39 16.20 8.48
C ARG A 255 -1.67 15.68 9.13
N LEU A 256 -1.61 14.61 9.93
CA LEU A 256 -2.75 14.08 10.67
C LEU A 256 -3.14 14.96 11.86
N VAL A 257 -2.24 15.79 12.39
CA VAL A 257 -2.56 16.73 13.49
C VAL A 257 -3.51 17.84 13.01
N VAL A 258 -3.37 18.31 11.77
CA VAL A 258 -4.20 19.39 11.20
C VAL A 258 -5.70 19.04 11.17
N PRO A 259 -6.16 17.94 10.54
CA PRO A 259 -7.58 17.58 10.54
C PRO A 259 -8.09 17.28 11.95
N LEU A 260 -7.24 16.73 12.82
CA LEU A 260 -7.60 16.47 14.21
C LEU A 260 -7.88 17.79 14.94
N GLY A 261 -6.97 18.77 14.86
CA GLY A 261 -7.15 20.08 15.49
C GLY A 261 -8.37 20.83 14.95
N VAL A 262 -8.54 20.86 13.62
CA VAL A 262 -9.66 21.55 12.95
C VAL A 262 -11.00 20.87 13.21
N CYS A 263 -11.06 19.55 13.41
CA CYS A 263 -12.33 18.86 13.68
C CYS A 263 -12.65 18.73 15.17
N VAL A 264 -11.65 18.54 16.03
CA VAL A 264 -11.84 18.29 17.46
C VAL A 264 -12.12 19.58 18.22
N LEU A 265 -11.45 20.69 17.90
CA LEU A 265 -11.64 21.94 18.62
C LEU A 265 -13.08 22.50 18.46
N PRO A 266 -13.67 22.56 17.25
CA PRO A 266 -15.06 22.98 17.09
C PRO A 266 -16.06 21.99 17.69
N ALA A 267 -15.80 20.67 17.56
CA ALA A 267 -16.66 19.66 18.14
C ALA A 267 -16.68 19.73 19.68
N PHE A 268 -15.53 19.97 20.31
CA PHE A 268 -15.43 20.17 21.76
C PHE A 268 -16.18 21.44 22.19
N VAL A 269 -16.05 22.54 21.45
CA VAL A 269 -16.80 23.78 21.73
C VAL A 269 -18.31 23.54 21.62
N LEU A 270 -18.77 22.87 20.55
CA LEU A 270 -20.19 22.57 20.31
C LEU A 270 -20.80 21.62 21.36
N VAL A 271 -20.04 20.63 21.83
CA VAL A 271 -20.54 19.60 22.75
C VAL A 271 -20.32 19.98 24.22
N GLY A 272 -19.20 20.64 24.54
CA GLY A 272 -18.82 20.95 25.92
C GLY A 272 -19.20 22.37 26.35
N VAL A 273 -18.90 23.38 25.53
CA VAL A 273 -19.04 24.79 25.93
C VAL A 273 -20.45 25.30 25.70
N VAL A 274 -21.01 25.06 24.51
CA VAL A 274 -22.33 25.61 24.13
C VAL A 274 -23.44 25.18 25.09
N PRO A 275 -23.59 23.89 25.47
CA PRO A 275 -24.68 23.48 26.37
C PRO A 275 -24.54 24.07 27.77
N VAL A 276 -23.31 24.17 28.29
CA VAL A 276 -23.04 24.76 29.61
C VAL A 276 -23.36 26.25 29.60
N VAL A 277 -22.94 27.00 28.58
CA VAL A 277 -23.26 28.42 28.44
C VAL A 277 -24.77 28.63 28.32
N VAL A 278 -25.47 27.81 27.53
CA VAL A 278 -26.93 27.88 27.40
C VAL A 278 -27.62 27.60 28.74
N ALA A 279 -27.19 26.57 29.48
CA ALA A 279 -27.76 26.24 30.79
C ALA A 279 -27.56 27.38 31.80
N LEU A 280 -26.35 27.96 31.87
CA LEU A 280 -26.04 29.08 32.75
C LEU A 280 -26.85 30.35 32.41
N LEU A 281 -27.00 30.67 31.12
CA LEU A 281 -27.82 31.80 30.70
C LEU A 281 -29.29 31.58 31.03
N SER A 282 -29.78 30.35 30.90
CA SER A 282 -31.17 29.99 31.21
C SER A 282 -31.47 30.10 32.71
N SER A 283 -30.54 29.68 33.57
CA SER A 283 -30.69 29.81 35.03
C SER A 283 -30.64 31.27 35.49
N THR A 284 -29.72 32.07 34.96
CA THR A 284 -29.59 33.47 35.36
C THR A 284 -30.78 34.31 34.90
N VAL A 285 -31.34 34.03 33.72
CA VAL A 285 -32.54 34.72 33.22
C VAL A 285 -33.79 34.24 33.95
N GLY A 286 -33.86 32.97 34.36
CA GLY A 286 -34.97 32.43 35.16
C GLY A 286 -35.05 32.97 36.58
N ASP A 287 -33.93 33.35 37.19
CA ASP A 287 -33.90 33.98 38.53
C ASP A 287 -34.27 35.49 38.50
N LEU A 288 -34.36 36.09 37.31
CA LEU A 288 -34.68 37.52 37.11
C LEU A 288 -36.14 37.78 36.68
N THR A 289 -36.97 36.74 36.53
CA THR A 289 -38.40 36.83 36.19
C THR A 289 -39.27 36.26 37.30
#